data_AF-A0A6I9Y7A6-F1
#
_entry.id   AF-A0A6I9Y7A6-F1
#
_cell.length_a   1.000
_cell.length_b   1.000
_cell.length_c   1.000
_cell.angle_alpha   90.00
_cell.angle_beta   90.00
_cell.angle_gamma   90.00
#
_symmetry.space_group_name_H-M   'P 1'
#
loop_
_entity.id
_entity.type
_entity.pdbx_description
1 polymer ?
#
loop_
_entity_poly.entity_id
_entity_poly.type
_entity_poly.pdbx_seq_one_letter_code
_entity_poly.pdbx_strand_id
1 'polypeptide(L)'
;MQALSVTSEFQSANAWNCSKTLNEVLQKIIEGAFSTPAAASQILPSLVGKTYLDVRSPICNSETVTVQYRVINNLIGSYFNNSIIVKVPKGSVLLAVLKAAQQLNANEFSFETEETSWGPMVTSINGLRGSTDEKTYWQFLSGKTSLKQGTFSWEEGKC
;
A
#
# COMPACT_ATOMS: atom_id res chain seq x y z
N MET A 1 27.88 5.82 15.07
CA MET A 1 27.90 6.53 13.77
C MET A 1 26.87 7.65 13.73
N GLN A 2 25.57 7.37 13.81
CA GLN A 2 24.51 8.40 13.72
C GLN A 2 24.70 9.65 14.61
N ALA A 3 24.98 9.48 15.91
CA ALA A 3 25.17 10.62 16.82
C ALA A 3 26.38 11.48 16.45
N LEU A 4 27.50 10.84 16.10
CA LEU A 4 28.73 11.55 15.71
C LEU A 4 28.59 12.23 14.35
N SER A 5 27.77 11.70 13.42
CA SER A 5 27.55 12.35 12.12
C SER A 5 26.72 13.63 12.20
N VAL A 6 25.94 13.83 13.27
CA VAL A 6 25.07 15.01 13.44
C VAL A 6 25.57 16.00 14.51
N THR A 7 26.69 15.71 15.16
CA THR A 7 27.30 16.52 16.23
C THR A 7 28.74 16.93 15.88
N SER A 8 29.04 17.10 14.59
CA SER A 8 30.39 17.46 14.12
C SER A 8 30.90 18.78 14.70
N GLU A 9 30.00 19.70 15.02
CA GLU A 9 30.29 20.99 15.67
C GLU A 9 30.88 20.85 17.09
N PHE A 10 30.67 19.71 17.77
CA PHE A 10 31.17 19.43 19.11
C PHE A 10 32.43 18.53 19.11
N GLN A 11 32.94 18.16 17.93
CA GLN A 11 34.07 17.26 17.80
C GLN A 11 35.35 18.03 17.46
N SER A 12 36.46 17.68 18.12
CA SER A 12 37.77 18.21 17.75
C SER A 12 38.23 17.64 16.39
N ALA A 13 39.05 18.41 15.66
CA ALA A 13 39.64 17.93 14.42
C ALA A 13 40.34 16.57 14.62
N ASN A 14 40.03 15.60 13.76
CA ASN A 14 40.53 14.21 13.81
C ASN A 14 40.08 13.36 15.01
N ALA A 15 39.11 13.79 15.83
CA ALA A 15 38.58 12.98 16.94
C ALA A 15 37.97 11.66 16.47
N TRP A 16 37.41 11.64 15.26
CA TRP A 16 36.75 10.47 14.70
C TRP A 16 37.08 10.29 13.21
N ASN A 17 37.56 9.09 12.85
CA ASN A 17 37.78 8.69 11.48
C ASN A 17 36.60 7.84 10.98
N CYS A 18 35.64 8.50 10.33
CA CYS A 18 34.43 7.86 9.80
C CYS A 18 34.75 6.73 8.81
N SER A 19 35.70 6.93 7.89
CA SER A 19 36.07 5.92 6.88
C SER A 19 36.62 4.64 7.52
N LYS A 20 37.48 4.79 8.53
CA LYS A 20 38.00 3.64 9.29
C LYS A 20 36.87 2.88 10.00
N THR A 21 35.98 3.60 10.70
CA THR A 21 34.83 2.97 11.38
C THR A 21 33.90 2.25 10.40
N LEU A 22 33.62 2.84 9.23
CA LEU A 22 32.78 2.23 8.20
C LEU A 22 33.39 0.93 7.68
N ASN A 23 34.70 0.94 7.38
CA ASN A 23 35.40 -0.25 6.90
C ASN A 23 35.40 -1.39 7.93
N GLU A 24 35.60 -1.08 9.22
CA GLU A 24 35.51 -2.07 10.29
C GLU A 24 34.10 -2.65 10.42
N VAL A 25 33.07 -1.81 10.32
CA VAL A 25 31.66 -2.26 10.35
C VAL A 25 31.36 -3.18 9.17
N LEU A 26 31.80 -2.84 7.95
CA LEU A 26 31.61 -3.68 6.77
C LEU A 26 32.29 -5.05 6.91
N GLN A 27 33.49 -5.11 7.48
CA GLN A 27 34.15 -6.38 7.79
C GLN A 27 33.35 -7.21 8.80
N LYS A 28 32.87 -6.57 9.88
CA LYS A 28 32.04 -7.24 10.90
C LYS A 28 30.70 -7.75 10.37
N ILE A 29 30.14 -7.14 9.33
CA ILE A 29 28.95 -7.64 8.62
C ILE A 29 29.27 -8.96 7.90
N ILE A 30 30.40 -9.04 7.21
CA ILE A 30 30.85 -10.27 6.52
C ILE A 30 31.10 -11.40 7.54
N GLU A 31 31.64 -11.06 8.71
CA GLU A 31 31.85 -12.01 9.82
C GLU A 31 30.55 -12.42 10.55
N GLY A 32 29.39 -11.86 10.19
CA GLY A 32 28.10 -12.24 10.76
C GLY A 32 27.74 -11.57 12.08
N ALA A 33 28.47 -10.54 12.51
CA ALA A 33 28.22 -9.82 13.79
C ALA A 33 26.87 -9.10 13.83
N PHE A 34 26.26 -8.83 12.67
CA PHE A 34 24.96 -8.15 12.52
C PHE A 34 23.86 -9.08 11.99
N SER A 35 23.98 -10.39 12.21
CA SER A 35 23.02 -11.40 11.74
C SER A 35 21.64 -11.30 12.40
N THR A 36 21.51 -10.64 13.56
CA THR A 36 20.20 -10.44 14.19
C THR A 36 19.43 -9.28 13.54
N PRO A 37 18.11 -9.39 13.36
CA PRO A 37 17.30 -8.31 12.77
C PRO A 37 17.44 -6.97 13.50
N ALA A 38 17.57 -6.99 14.83
CA ALA A 38 17.77 -5.79 15.62
C ALA A 38 19.13 -5.12 15.34
N ALA A 39 20.21 -5.90 15.31
CA ALA A 39 21.54 -5.37 15.01
C ALA A 39 21.63 -4.81 13.57
N ALA A 40 21.06 -5.54 12.60
CA ALA A 40 20.96 -5.08 11.22
C ALA A 40 20.16 -3.77 11.09
N SER A 41 19.02 -3.65 11.78
CA SER A 41 18.17 -2.46 11.74
C SER A 41 18.83 -1.22 12.34
N GLN A 42 19.70 -1.39 13.34
CA GLN A 42 20.40 -0.28 14.00
C GLN A 42 21.54 0.28 13.13
N ILE A 43 22.23 -0.58 12.37
CA ILE A 43 23.39 -0.17 11.57
C ILE A 43 23.00 0.35 10.18
N LEU A 44 21.92 -0.17 9.61
CA LEU A 44 21.48 0.13 8.25
C LEU A 44 21.33 1.63 7.96
N PRO A 45 20.69 2.46 8.81
CA PRO A 45 20.58 3.89 8.54
C PRO A 45 21.95 4.55 8.32
N SER A 46 22.94 4.24 9.16
CA SER A 46 24.29 4.82 9.02
C SER A 46 25.00 4.38 7.75
N LEU A 47 24.78 3.13 7.29
CA LEU A 47 25.38 2.62 6.05
C LEU A 47 24.85 3.34 4.80
N VAL A 48 23.61 3.81 4.84
CA VAL A 48 23.00 4.60 3.75
C VAL A 48 23.11 6.11 3.97
N GLY A 49 23.95 6.55 4.92
CA GLY A 49 24.16 7.97 5.21
C GLY A 49 22.93 8.66 5.81
N LYS A 50 22.09 7.91 6.52
CA LYS A 50 20.88 8.38 7.20
C LYS A 50 20.98 8.21 8.71
N THR A 51 20.12 8.93 9.40
CA THR A 51 19.98 8.95 10.85
C THR A 51 18.52 8.93 11.24
N TYR A 52 18.23 8.68 12.51
CA TYR A 52 16.86 8.81 13.02
C TYR A 52 16.29 10.24 12.91
N LEU A 53 17.12 11.27 12.74
CA LEU A 53 16.66 12.63 12.49
C LEU A 53 16.07 12.82 11.08
N ASP A 54 16.40 11.93 10.14
CA ASP A 54 15.87 11.92 8.77
C ASP A 54 14.46 11.33 8.66
N VAL A 55 13.89 10.83 9.77
CA VAL A 55 12.53 10.22 9.81
C VAL A 55 11.41 11.28 9.75
N ARG A 56 11.74 12.56 9.53
CA ARG A 56 10.75 13.64 9.36
C ARG A 56 10.00 13.42 8.04
N SER A 57 8.86 12.73 8.13
CA SER A 57 7.98 12.36 7.01
C SER A 57 8.71 11.56 5.93
N PRO A 58 8.86 10.23 6.07
CA PRO A 58 9.44 9.43 5.01
C PRO A 58 8.72 9.71 3.69
N ILE A 59 9.49 10.00 2.64
CA ILE A 59 8.93 10.12 1.29
C ILE A 59 8.56 8.70 0.87
N CYS A 60 7.31 8.32 1.16
CA CYS A 60 6.71 7.14 0.59
C CYS A 60 6.48 7.43 -0.90
N ASN A 61 7.45 7.11 -1.75
CA ASN A 61 7.23 7.01 -3.19
C ASN A 61 6.31 5.81 -3.43
N SER A 62 5.02 6.02 -3.17
CA SER A 62 3.95 5.13 -3.59
C SER A 62 3.85 5.28 -5.10
N GLU A 63 4.46 4.36 -5.85
CA GLU A 63 4.10 4.20 -7.27
C GLU A 63 2.58 4.06 -7.34
N THR A 64 1.91 4.92 -8.12
CA THR A 64 0.47 4.82 -8.31
C THR A 64 0.17 4.07 -9.58
N VAL A 65 -0.79 3.14 -9.52
CA VAL A 65 -1.36 2.49 -10.69
C VAL A 65 -2.69 3.16 -11.04
N THR A 66 -2.99 3.21 -12.33
CA THR A 66 -4.24 3.76 -12.85
C THR A 66 -5.15 2.61 -13.24
N VAL A 67 -6.37 2.59 -12.72
CA VAL A 67 -7.35 1.52 -12.94
C VAL A 67 -8.59 2.11 -13.60
N GLN A 68 -9.04 1.50 -14.69
CA GLN A 68 -10.33 1.80 -15.28
C GLN A 68 -11.40 0.96 -14.56
N TYR A 69 -12.21 1.62 -13.75
CA TYR A 69 -13.30 1.00 -13.00
C TYR A 69 -14.63 1.26 -13.71
N ARG A 70 -15.46 0.21 -13.84
CA ARG A 70 -16.75 0.28 -14.53
C ARG A 70 -17.82 -0.46 -13.72
N VAL A 71 -18.98 0.16 -13.59
CA VAL A 71 -20.17 -0.42 -12.94
C VAL A 71 -21.30 -0.48 -13.95
N ILE A 72 -21.90 -1.65 -14.07
CA ILE A 72 -22.97 -1.92 -15.04
C ILE A 72 -24.14 -2.51 -14.29
N ASN A 73 -25.32 -1.90 -14.46
CA ASN A 73 -26.60 -2.49 -14.12
C ASN A 73 -27.49 -2.50 -15.38
N ASN A 74 -27.81 -3.69 -15.85
CA ASN A 74 -28.74 -3.94 -16.96
C ASN A 74 -29.86 -4.92 -16.54
N LEU A 75 -30.02 -5.17 -15.24
CA LEU A 75 -30.89 -6.23 -14.72
C LEU A 75 -32.16 -5.68 -14.08
N ILE A 76 -32.03 -4.83 -13.04
CA ILE A 76 -33.16 -4.39 -12.20
C ILE A 76 -33.15 -2.86 -12.01
N GLY A 77 -34.34 -2.25 -11.97
CA GLY A 77 -34.50 -0.83 -11.72
C GLY A 77 -34.03 0.04 -12.88
N SER A 78 -33.45 1.20 -12.56
CA SER A 78 -32.89 2.09 -13.58
C SER A 78 -31.54 1.56 -14.05
N TYR A 79 -31.42 1.36 -15.36
CA TYR A 79 -30.17 0.90 -15.96
C TYR A 79 -29.11 1.99 -15.91
N PHE A 80 -27.87 1.58 -15.64
CA PHE A 80 -26.74 2.49 -15.66
C PHE A 80 -25.46 1.76 -16.08
N ASN A 81 -24.54 2.52 -16.65
CA ASN A 81 -23.28 2.04 -17.17
C ASN A 81 -22.24 3.15 -17.05
N ASN A 82 -21.63 3.25 -15.88
CA ASN A 82 -20.73 4.34 -15.54
C ASN A 82 -19.29 3.81 -15.49
N SER A 83 -18.34 4.64 -15.92
CA SER A 83 -16.92 4.30 -15.88
C SER A 83 -16.08 5.48 -15.40
N ILE A 84 -15.08 5.21 -14.59
CA ILE A 84 -14.16 6.19 -14.04
C ILE A 84 -12.74 5.64 -14.03
N ILE A 85 -11.77 6.55 -14.17
CA ILE A 85 -10.35 6.23 -14.03
C ILE A 85 -9.90 6.69 -12.65
N VAL A 86 -9.41 5.75 -11.84
CA VAL A 86 -8.90 6.05 -10.49
C VAL A 86 -7.41 5.78 -10.40
N LYS A 87 -6.72 6.57 -9.58
CA LYS A 87 -5.31 6.36 -9.22
C LYS A 87 -5.24 5.82 -7.80
N VAL A 88 -4.58 4.69 -7.61
CA VAL A 88 -4.38 4.07 -6.30
C VAL A 88 -2.91 3.66 -6.12
N PRO A 89 -2.39 3.59 -4.88
CA PRO A 89 -1.06 3.04 -4.63
C PRO A 89 -0.91 1.62 -5.20
N LYS A 90 0.25 1.31 -5.77
CA LYS A 90 0.58 -0.05 -6.21
C LYS A 90 0.54 -1.01 -5.01
N GLY A 91 -0.02 -2.20 -5.22
CA GLY A 91 -0.29 -3.16 -4.14
C GLY A 91 -1.61 -2.91 -3.40
N SER A 92 -2.40 -1.90 -3.79
CA SER A 92 -3.75 -1.72 -3.26
C SER A 92 -4.71 -2.82 -3.71
N VAL A 93 -5.68 -3.12 -2.85
CA VAL A 93 -6.77 -4.06 -3.15
C VAL A 93 -7.97 -3.37 -3.82
N LEU A 94 -8.89 -4.17 -4.38
CA LEU A 94 -10.09 -3.67 -5.07
C LEU A 94 -10.94 -2.71 -4.22
N LEU A 95 -11.03 -2.92 -2.90
CA LEU A 95 -11.72 -1.98 -2.01
C LEU A 95 -11.15 -0.55 -2.10
N ALA A 96 -9.84 -0.39 -2.28
CA ALA A 96 -9.23 0.93 -2.42
C ALA A 96 -9.66 1.62 -3.72
N VAL A 97 -9.86 0.86 -4.80
CA VAL A 97 -10.41 1.34 -6.08
C VAL A 97 -11.85 1.83 -5.88
N LEU A 98 -12.68 1.08 -5.15
CA LEU A 98 -14.06 1.48 -4.84
C LEU A 98 -14.10 2.78 -4.03
N LYS A 99 -13.28 2.87 -2.97
CA LYS A 99 -13.16 4.08 -2.15
C LYS A 99 -12.69 5.29 -2.96
N ALA A 100 -11.68 5.11 -3.81
CA ALA A 100 -11.19 6.17 -4.68
C ALA A 100 -12.26 6.64 -5.68
N ALA A 101 -13.03 5.71 -6.26
CA ALA A 101 -14.13 6.04 -7.17
C ALA A 101 -15.24 6.82 -6.46
N GLN A 102 -15.66 6.38 -5.26
CA GLN A 102 -16.65 7.08 -4.46
C GLN A 102 -16.20 8.50 -4.06
N GLN A 103 -14.92 8.68 -3.71
CA GLN A 103 -14.39 9.99 -3.37
C GLN A 103 -14.38 10.96 -4.56
N LEU A 104 -14.16 10.45 -5.78
CA LEU A 104 -14.19 11.28 -6.99
C LEU A 104 -15.60 11.59 -7.47
N ASN A 105 -16.53 10.62 -7.41
CA ASN A 105 -17.91 10.81 -7.80
C ASN A 105 -18.85 9.89 -7.00
N ALA A 106 -19.29 10.37 -5.84
CA ALA A 106 -20.19 9.63 -4.96
C ALA A 106 -21.59 9.42 -5.55
N ASN A 107 -22.02 10.28 -6.48
CA ASN A 107 -23.35 10.17 -7.09
C ASN A 107 -23.48 8.95 -8.00
N GLU A 108 -22.39 8.49 -8.62
CA GLU A 108 -22.40 7.34 -9.53
C GLU A 108 -21.69 6.10 -8.98
N PHE A 109 -20.75 6.30 -8.04
CA PHE A 109 -19.87 5.24 -7.51
C PHE A 109 -19.94 5.12 -5.99
N SER A 110 -21.03 5.55 -5.36
CA SER A 110 -21.32 5.18 -3.99
C SER A 110 -21.46 3.67 -3.87
N PHE A 111 -20.97 3.11 -2.77
CA PHE A 111 -21.14 1.70 -2.46
C PHE A 111 -21.31 1.49 -0.95
N GLU A 112 -21.92 0.36 -0.60
CA GLU A 112 -22.08 -0.08 0.78
C GLU A 112 -21.47 -1.47 0.95
N THR A 113 -20.97 -1.73 2.15
CA THR A 113 -20.41 -3.03 2.53
C THR A 113 -21.01 -3.54 3.81
N GLU A 114 -21.10 -4.86 3.93
CA GLU A 114 -21.45 -5.55 5.18
C GLU A 114 -20.31 -6.49 5.59
N GLU A 115 -20.02 -6.53 6.88
CA GLU A 115 -19.01 -7.44 7.41
C GLU A 115 -19.51 -8.89 7.38
N THR A 116 -18.69 -9.78 6.87
CA THR A 116 -18.95 -11.22 6.85
C THR A 116 -17.76 -11.96 7.45
N SER A 117 -17.89 -13.26 7.71
CA SER A 117 -16.76 -14.10 8.14
C SER A 117 -15.61 -14.17 7.11
N TRP A 118 -15.84 -13.71 5.88
CA TRP A 118 -14.84 -13.62 4.80
C TRP A 118 -14.31 -12.19 4.60
N GLY A 119 -14.75 -11.25 5.44
CA GLY A 119 -14.46 -9.82 5.32
C GLY A 119 -15.61 -9.02 4.71
N PRO A 120 -15.38 -7.75 4.36
CA PRO A 120 -16.42 -6.87 3.89
C PRO A 120 -16.95 -7.30 2.51
N MET A 121 -18.23 -7.57 2.42
CA MET A 121 -18.91 -7.88 1.17
C MET A 121 -19.60 -6.62 0.65
N VAL A 122 -19.41 -6.30 -0.64
CA VAL A 122 -20.15 -5.18 -1.27
C VAL A 122 -21.58 -5.60 -1.51
N THR A 123 -22.52 -4.90 -0.88
CA THR A 123 -23.95 -5.21 -0.91
C THR A 123 -24.74 -4.25 -1.79
N SER A 124 -24.27 -3.01 -1.93
CA SER A 124 -24.90 -2.01 -2.79
C SER A 124 -23.88 -1.20 -3.59
N ILE A 125 -24.24 -0.83 -4.81
CA ILE A 125 -23.53 0.16 -5.63
C ILE A 125 -24.56 1.10 -6.25
N ASN A 126 -24.29 2.40 -6.20
CA ASN A 126 -25.17 3.46 -6.72
C ASN A 126 -26.61 3.37 -6.18
N GLY A 127 -26.74 3.07 -4.88
CA GLY A 127 -28.03 2.88 -4.19
C GLY A 127 -28.80 1.60 -4.57
N LEU A 128 -28.31 0.79 -5.51
CA LEU A 128 -28.93 -0.48 -5.86
C LEU A 128 -28.30 -1.63 -5.06
N ARG A 129 -29.12 -2.32 -4.27
CA ARG A 129 -28.70 -3.39 -3.37
C ARG A 129 -29.02 -4.77 -3.95
N GLY A 130 -28.11 -5.73 -3.74
CA GLY A 130 -28.37 -7.13 -4.06
C GLY A 130 -29.43 -7.72 -3.12
N SER A 131 -30.25 -8.64 -3.64
CA SER A 131 -31.35 -9.27 -2.90
C SER A 131 -31.19 -10.78 -2.89
N THR A 132 -31.30 -11.38 -1.71
CA THR A 132 -31.29 -12.85 -1.56
C THR A 132 -32.55 -13.48 -2.15
N ASP A 133 -33.71 -12.85 -1.99
CA ASP A 133 -35.00 -13.33 -2.51
C ASP A 133 -35.02 -13.32 -4.04
N GLU A 134 -34.47 -12.26 -4.64
CA GLU A 134 -34.37 -12.12 -6.10
C GLU A 134 -33.11 -12.79 -6.67
N LYS A 135 -32.24 -13.34 -5.81
CA LYS A 135 -30.95 -13.97 -6.14
C LYS A 135 -30.03 -13.04 -6.95
N THR A 136 -29.99 -11.76 -6.58
CA THR A 136 -29.21 -10.72 -7.24
C THR A 136 -28.02 -10.31 -6.38
N TYR A 137 -26.84 -10.15 -6.98
CA TYR A 137 -25.61 -9.78 -6.29
C TYR A 137 -24.66 -9.01 -7.20
N TRP A 138 -23.71 -8.29 -6.60
CA TRP A 138 -22.65 -7.59 -7.33
C TRP A 138 -21.50 -8.53 -7.66
N GLN A 139 -21.29 -8.80 -8.94
CA GLN A 139 -20.16 -9.58 -9.44
C GLN A 139 -19.00 -8.68 -9.83
N PHE A 140 -17.79 -9.03 -9.41
CA PHE A 140 -16.57 -8.33 -9.77
C PHE A 140 -15.77 -9.11 -10.81
N LEU A 141 -15.29 -8.39 -11.83
CA LEU A 141 -14.54 -8.94 -12.96
C LEU A 141 -13.25 -8.15 -13.17
N SER A 142 -12.17 -8.82 -13.54
CA SER A 142 -11.00 -8.19 -14.17
C SER A 142 -11.11 -8.41 -15.67
N GLY A 143 -11.49 -7.35 -16.40
CA GLY A 143 -11.83 -7.43 -17.82
C GLY A 143 -13.06 -8.33 -18.04
N LYS A 144 -12.84 -9.56 -18.54
CA LYS A 144 -13.90 -10.56 -18.77
C LYS A 144 -13.86 -11.75 -17.81
N THR A 145 -12.87 -11.79 -16.91
CA THR A 145 -12.64 -12.93 -16.02
C THR A 145 -13.16 -12.62 -14.63
N SER A 146 -14.02 -13.50 -14.08
CA SER A 146 -14.49 -13.37 -12.70
C SER A 146 -13.34 -13.48 -11.70
N LEU A 147 -13.33 -12.60 -10.71
CA LEU A 147 -12.33 -12.68 -9.64
C LEU A 147 -12.58 -13.96 -8.82
N LYS A 148 -11.53 -14.75 -8.60
CA LYS A 148 -11.59 -16.01 -7.83
C LYS A 148 -11.50 -15.80 -6.32
N GLN A 149 -11.28 -14.56 -5.89
CA GLN A 149 -11.13 -14.14 -4.50
C GLN A 149 -12.03 -12.93 -4.24
N GLY A 150 -12.51 -12.80 -3.00
CA GLY A 150 -13.28 -11.62 -2.57
C GLY A 150 -12.49 -10.33 -2.75
N THR A 151 -13.17 -9.18 -2.67
CA THR A 151 -12.65 -7.80 -2.84
C THR A 151 -11.41 -7.45 -1.97
N PHE A 152 -11.00 -8.35 -1.07
CA PHE A 152 -9.96 -8.21 -0.05
C PHE A 152 -8.67 -8.99 -0.33
N SER A 153 -8.65 -9.90 -1.31
CA SER A 153 -7.52 -10.82 -1.47
C SER A 153 -6.93 -10.74 -2.88
N TRP A 154 -6.16 -9.69 -3.12
CA TRP A 154 -5.20 -9.63 -4.23
C TRP A 154 -3.82 -9.33 -3.67
N GLU A 155 -3.00 -10.37 -3.51
CA GLU A 155 -1.54 -10.28 -3.57
C GLU A 155 -1.11 -10.98 -4.86
N GLU A 156 -0.71 -10.23 -5.89
CA GLU A 156 0.08 -10.78 -6.99
C GLU A 156 1.54 -10.38 -6.81
N GLY A 157 2.40 -11.40 -6.66
CA GLY A 157 3.82 -11.32 -6.98
C GLY A 157 4.72 -10.79 -5.86
N LYS A 158 5.12 -11.68 -4.93
CA LYS A 158 6.39 -11.52 -4.22
C LYS A 158 7.54 -11.84 -5.18
N CYS A 159 8.32 -10.83 -5.53
CA CYS A 159 9.76 -11.00 -5.72
C CYS A 159 10.44 -11.05 -4.35
#